data_AF-A0A8S3RF94-F1
#
_entry.id   AF-A0A8S3RF94-F1
#
_cell.length_a   1.000
_cell.length_b   1.000
_cell.length_c   1.000
_cell.angle_alpha   90.00
_cell.angle_beta   90.00
_cell.angle_gamma   90.00
#
_symmetry.space_group_name_H-M   'P 1'
#
loop_
_entity.id
_entity.type
_entity.pdbx_description
1 polymer ?
#
loop_
_entity_poly.entity_id
_entity_poly.type
_entity_poly.pdbx_seq_one_letter_code
_entity_poly.pdbx_strand_id
1 'polypeptide(L)'
;MRIETFLKTLACVSIATAYPNFKDILPNGNGVPHPCKANYVWHGVGHNNPLGGGSRNQFGLDFKAAGTSWTPELCRKDSDGDGRTNGEELGDPDCVWKQGDFPSRLKDITHPGVCTLSDGSVCDADKGWVDCQVEDGLKNCDVMKEPETLNATIRFPETAVPAEETTYSCMIFNLPSDQDYHLMAYEPYIDNEMVMHHIIIYGCDPTEDPVPDEQLNTVTKCGMGAGGSCNKMIGLWAVGFTGYCIDGPMGFRFGKSGFKQAAIEFHWNNPQRVADWKDSSGVTLYYTPKLRENDAAIMQTGQSHIEIPPGQQSYTVVGKCHSECTRTLIQAPINIFWATNHMHYLGHEMNIQVYRDGVFYTELTNDAIYNYDSPVETKYSTAVQVLPGDEIVTTCKYKSLSRPKTTFFGDATSDEMCFGFMAFYPATNMPFSTCTAWKDISMCNLWITREHEDCKWSDFMFVNVNETKRVKDEVMANCKPFGNCLSECKATLEVLFAEHPCMKGDVYELIRQMSIRWDNKEMQAFIVAVDSCKAEMAADAYLQNLQNDNTNGSDRLGGISSVLLTLIVYIVKK
;
A
#
# COMPACT_ATOMS: atom_id res chain seq x y z
N MET A 1 56.52 -16.22 -32.02
CA MET A 1 56.28 -15.23 -30.96
C MET A 1 54.84 -15.42 -30.48
N ARG A 2 54.65 -15.39 -29.17
CA ARG A 2 53.61 -16.04 -28.34
C ARG A 2 52.13 -15.87 -28.73
N ILE A 3 51.41 -16.99 -28.55
CA ILE A 3 50.01 -17.13 -28.15
C ILE A 3 49.97 -16.97 -26.61
N GLU A 4 48.95 -16.28 -26.05
CA GLU A 4 48.10 -16.73 -24.91
C GLU A 4 47.39 -15.60 -24.11
N THR A 5 46.06 -15.74 -24.07
CA THR A 5 45.16 -15.70 -22.88
C THR A 5 44.98 -14.40 -22.09
N PHE A 6 43.78 -13.79 -22.19
CA PHE A 6 43.11 -13.21 -21.02
C PHE A 6 41.60 -13.50 -21.04
N LEU A 7 41.20 -14.24 -20.01
CA LEU A 7 39.89 -14.83 -19.76
C LEU A 7 38.84 -13.76 -19.41
N LYS A 8 37.60 -14.05 -19.80
CA LYS A 8 36.36 -13.40 -19.36
C LYS A 8 36.23 -13.45 -17.83
N THR A 9 35.94 -12.32 -17.20
CA THR A 9 35.31 -12.27 -15.87
C THR A 9 33.96 -11.58 -16.00
N LEU A 10 32.93 -12.40 -16.21
CA LEU A 10 31.54 -11.99 -16.08
C LEU A 10 31.24 -11.95 -14.57
N ALA A 11 31.21 -10.76 -13.98
CA ALA A 11 30.72 -10.60 -12.61
C ALA A 11 29.20 -10.72 -12.63
N CYS A 12 28.68 -11.93 -12.38
CA CYS A 12 27.28 -12.11 -12.00
C CYS A 12 27.06 -11.39 -10.67
N VAL A 13 26.44 -10.21 -10.70
CA VAL A 13 25.86 -9.61 -9.51
C VAL A 13 24.58 -10.38 -9.22
N SER A 14 24.68 -11.37 -8.32
CA SER A 14 23.52 -12.02 -7.72
C SER A 14 22.75 -10.99 -6.90
N ILE A 15 21.62 -10.56 -7.44
CA ILE A 15 20.64 -9.74 -6.72
C ILE A 15 20.09 -10.65 -5.61
N ALA A 16 20.47 -10.34 -4.37
CA ALA A 16 20.06 -11.10 -3.20
C ALA A 16 18.62 -10.72 -2.81
N THR A 17 17.67 -11.38 -3.45
CA THR A 17 16.27 -11.54 -3.03
C THR A 17 16.25 -12.08 -1.60
N ALA A 18 15.65 -11.36 -0.65
CA ALA A 18 15.38 -11.89 0.68
C ALA A 18 14.21 -12.88 0.55
N TYR A 19 14.48 -14.18 0.75
CA TYR A 19 13.45 -15.20 0.81
C TYR A 19 13.30 -15.65 2.26
N PRO A 20 12.07 -15.78 2.79
CA PRO A 20 11.81 -16.36 4.12
C PRO A 20 12.45 -17.73 4.34
N ASN A 21 12.79 -18.48 3.27
CA ASN A 21 13.35 -19.84 3.34
C ASN A 21 14.83 -19.89 3.73
N PHE A 22 15.56 -18.75 3.78
CA PHE A 22 16.96 -18.80 4.18
C PHE A 22 17.16 -19.25 5.63
N LYS A 23 16.16 -19.05 6.49
CA LYS A 23 16.18 -19.58 7.86
C LYS A 23 16.08 -21.11 7.92
N ASP A 24 15.54 -21.75 6.87
CA ASP A 24 15.46 -23.23 6.78
C ASP A 24 16.79 -23.86 6.37
N ILE A 25 17.76 -23.04 5.93
CA ILE A 25 19.12 -23.47 5.61
C ILE A 25 20.14 -23.03 6.66
N LEU A 26 19.65 -22.63 7.83
CA LEU A 26 20.45 -22.33 9.03
C LEU A 26 20.05 -23.30 10.15
N PRO A 27 21.01 -23.78 10.97
CA PRO A 27 20.67 -24.52 12.17
C PRO A 27 19.85 -23.62 13.11
N ASN A 28 18.75 -24.14 13.65
CA ASN A 28 17.78 -23.40 14.48
C ASN A 28 17.30 -22.04 13.89
N GLY A 29 17.39 -21.80 12.58
CA GLY A 29 17.07 -20.49 12.00
C GLY A 29 15.63 -20.03 12.26
N ASN A 30 14.70 -20.96 12.49
CA ASN A 30 13.30 -20.69 12.85
C ASN A 30 13.08 -20.40 14.35
N GLY A 31 14.11 -20.54 15.18
CA GLY A 31 14.00 -20.44 16.65
C GLY A 31 14.96 -19.43 17.26
N VAL A 32 15.62 -18.59 16.47
CA VAL A 32 16.57 -17.59 16.98
C VAL A 32 15.82 -16.60 17.88
N PRO A 33 16.18 -16.45 19.16
CA PRO A 33 15.43 -15.62 20.08
C PRO A 33 15.77 -14.13 19.91
N HIS A 34 14.82 -13.27 20.24
CA HIS A 34 15.10 -11.85 20.42
C HIS A 34 15.92 -11.64 21.70
N PRO A 35 17.05 -10.93 21.67
CA PRO A 35 17.97 -10.83 22.81
C PRO A 35 17.36 -10.13 24.03
N CYS A 36 16.42 -9.18 23.79
CA CYS A 36 15.79 -8.40 24.84
C CYS A 36 14.30 -8.72 25.13
N LYS A 37 13.63 -9.51 24.28
CA LYS A 37 12.18 -9.72 24.34
C LYS A 37 11.90 -11.21 24.58
N ALA A 38 11.57 -11.56 25.82
CA ALA A 38 11.31 -12.95 26.19
C ALA A 38 10.15 -13.54 25.34
N ASN A 39 10.35 -14.76 24.83
CA ASN A 39 9.41 -15.48 23.95
C ASN A 39 9.18 -14.84 22.57
N TYR A 40 10.00 -13.90 22.12
CA TYR A 40 9.99 -13.40 20.74
C TYR A 40 11.06 -14.09 19.91
N VAL A 41 10.72 -14.43 18.66
CA VAL A 41 11.61 -15.05 17.68
C VAL A 41 12.03 -14.02 16.63
N TRP A 42 13.30 -14.02 16.28
CA TRP A 42 13.92 -13.19 15.26
C TRP A 42 13.97 -13.95 13.94
N HIS A 43 12.86 -13.93 13.21
CA HIS A 43 12.71 -14.63 11.92
C HIS A 43 13.68 -14.14 10.83
N GLY A 44 14.11 -12.88 10.90
CA GLY A 44 15.05 -12.23 10.01
C GLY A 44 16.51 -12.36 10.43
N VAL A 45 17.03 -13.56 10.69
CA VAL A 45 18.35 -13.78 11.32
C VAL A 45 19.49 -12.99 10.65
N GLY A 46 19.46 -12.81 9.33
CA GLY A 46 20.46 -12.04 8.58
C GLY A 46 20.20 -10.54 8.45
N HIS A 47 19.21 -10.00 9.16
CA HIS A 47 18.71 -8.64 9.00
C HIS A 47 18.62 -7.90 10.33
N ASN A 48 18.71 -6.57 10.26
CA ASN A 48 18.50 -5.72 11.42
C ASN A 48 17.03 -5.74 11.89
N ASN A 49 16.12 -6.09 10.99
CA ASN A 49 14.71 -6.27 11.28
C ASN A 49 14.44 -7.70 11.77
N PRO A 50 13.84 -7.90 12.97
CA PRO A 50 13.43 -9.19 13.49
C PRO A 50 12.56 -10.02 12.56
N LEU A 51 11.81 -9.40 11.64
CA LEU A 51 10.92 -10.10 10.72
C LEU A 51 11.56 -10.35 9.34
N GLY A 52 12.77 -9.83 9.10
CA GLY A 52 13.49 -9.93 7.83
C GLY A 52 13.37 -8.67 6.95
N GLY A 53 14.03 -8.67 5.80
CA GLY A 53 14.03 -7.50 4.90
C GLY A 53 14.88 -6.32 5.41
N GLY A 54 14.93 -5.23 4.63
CA GLY A 54 15.76 -4.06 4.96
C GLY A 54 17.27 -4.34 5.02
N SER A 55 17.99 -3.54 5.82
CA SER A 55 19.44 -3.66 6.00
C SER A 55 19.83 -5.02 6.60
N ARG A 56 20.92 -5.60 6.07
CA ARG A 56 21.52 -6.82 6.63
C ARG A 56 22.35 -6.47 7.87
N ASN A 57 22.26 -7.31 8.90
CA ASN A 57 23.22 -7.29 10.00
C ASN A 57 24.53 -7.95 9.54
N GLN A 58 25.54 -7.95 10.42
CA GLN A 58 26.86 -8.48 10.07
C GLN A 58 26.81 -9.97 9.70
N PHE A 59 26.02 -10.78 10.42
CA PHE A 59 25.77 -12.18 10.07
C PHE A 59 25.18 -12.34 8.66
N GLY A 60 24.19 -11.54 8.29
CA GLY A 60 23.58 -11.61 6.96
C GLY A 60 24.51 -11.20 5.84
N LEU A 61 25.42 -10.25 6.09
CA LEU A 61 26.49 -9.88 5.15
C LEU A 61 27.47 -11.05 4.97
N ASP A 62 27.81 -11.75 6.05
CA ASP A 62 28.72 -12.88 6.04
C ASP A 62 28.10 -14.13 5.42
N PHE A 63 26.82 -14.39 5.69
CA PHE A 63 26.03 -15.43 5.04
C PHE A 63 25.93 -15.18 3.54
N LYS A 64 25.74 -13.93 3.11
CA LYS A 64 25.79 -13.57 1.69
C LYS A 64 27.18 -13.79 1.09
N ALA A 65 28.25 -13.43 1.82
CA ALA A 65 29.62 -13.66 1.38
C ALA A 65 29.97 -15.15 1.25
N ALA A 66 29.36 -16.00 2.08
CA ALA A 66 29.43 -17.45 2.01
C ALA A 66 28.58 -18.07 0.88
N GLY A 67 28.01 -17.26 -0.02
CA GLY A 67 27.18 -17.73 -1.12
C GLY A 67 25.78 -18.16 -0.67
N THR A 68 25.25 -17.57 0.41
CA THR A 68 23.92 -17.88 0.98
C THR A 68 23.78 -19.36 1.33
N SER A 69 24.77 -19.93 1.99
CA SER A 69 24.80 -21.34 2.41
C SER A 69 25.47 -21.47 3.76
N TRP A 70 25.05 -22.45 4.56
CA TRP A 70 25.72 -22.80 5.81
C TRP A 70 27.02 -23.54 5.51
N THR A 71 28.14 -22.83 5.52
CA THR A 71 29.48 -23.39 5.29
C THR A 71 30.24 -23.55 6.60
N PRO A 72 31.24 -24.46 6.69
CA PRO A 72 32.09 -24.57 7.85
C PRO A 72 32.86 -23.28 8.19
N GLU A 73 33.14 -22.44 7.19
CA GLU A 73 33.80 -21.14 7.38
C GLU A 73 32.86 -20.13 8.02
N LEU A 74 31.60 -20.07 7.55
CA LEU A 74 30.58 -19.21 8.16
C LEU A 74 30.27 -19.68 9.58
N CYS A 75 30.11 -20.98 9.78
CA CYS A 75 29.80 -21.54 11.10
C CYS A 75 30.86 -21.18 12.16
N ARG A 76 32.15 -21.20 11.81
CA ARG A 76 33.25 -20.85 12.73
C ARG A 76 33.51 -19.36 12.87
N LYS A 77 32.78 -18.52 12.12
CA LYS A 77 32.92 -17.08 12.20
C LYS A 77 32.14 -16.56 13.41
N ASP A 78 32.72 -15.60 14.10
CA ASP A 78 32.04 -14.74 15.07
C ASP A 78 31.63 -13.48 14.32
N SER A 79 30.35 -13.34 13.99
CA SER A 79 29.90 -12.26 13.09
C SER A 79 29.59 -10.98 13.85
N ASP A 80 29.08 -11.05 15.07
CA ASP A 80 28.74 -9.87 15.89
C ASP A 80 29.81 -9.49 16.91
N GLY A 81 30.85 -10.32 17.07
CA GLY A 81 32.03 -10.01 17.86
C GLY A 81 31.82 -10.19 19.36
N ASP A 82 30.82 -10.97 19.78
CA ASP A 82 30.55 -11.23 21.20
C ASP A 82 31.42 -12.34 21.81
N GLY A 83 32.28 -12.96 20.98
CA GLY A 83 33.21 -14.01 21.37
C GLY A 83 32.67 -15.43 21.18
N ARG A 84 31.46 -15.57 20.61
CA ARG A 84 30.88 -16.86 20.21
C ARG A 84 30.89 -16.99 18.70
N THR A 85 31.06 -18.22 18.22
CA THR A 85 30.91 -18.51 16.79
C THR A 85 29.43 -18.66 16.41
N ASN A 86 29.08 -18.33 15.17
CA ASN A 86 27.73 -18.51 14.63
C ASN A 86 27.20 -19.94 14.89
N GLY A 87 28.08 -20.96 14.81
CA GLY A 87 27.75 -22.34 15.13
C GLY A 87 27.40 -22.57 16.60
N GLU A 88 28.15 -21.98 17.53
CA GLU A 88 27.78 -22.02 18.95
C GLU A 88 26.44 -21.32 19.19
N GLU A 89 26.16 -20.23 18.50
CA GLU A 89 24.93 -19.48 18.72
C GLU A 89 23.70 -20.15 18.12
N LEU A 90 23.84 -20.71 16.93
CA LEU A 90 22.76 -21.39 16.20
C LEU A 90 22.65 -22.89 16.50
N GLY A 91 23.47 -23.45 17.39
CA GLY A 91 23.33 -24.85 17.86
C GLY A 91 24.06 -25.92 17.02
N ASP A 92 25.05 -25.51 16.23
CA ASP A 92 26.01 -26.33 15.50
C ASP A 92 27.49 -25.99 15.86
N PRO A 93 27.91 -26.13 17.13
CA PRO A 93 29.26 -25.75 17.58
C PRO A 93 30.40 -26.51 16.89
N ASP A 94 30.14 -27.73 16.41
CA ASP A 94 31.14 -28.55 15.72
C ASP A 94 31.17 -28.30 14.20
N CYS A 95 30.27 -27.46 13.68
CA CYS A 95 30.14 -27.13 12.25
C CYS A 95 29.93 -28.36 11.34
N VAL A 96 29.03 -29.25 11.77
CA VAL A 96 28.73 -30.52 11.08
C VAL A 96 27.29 -30.59 10.56
N TRP A 97 26.44 -29.64 10.94
CA TRP A 97 25.03 -29.61 10.53
C TRP A 97 24.88 -29.45 9.02
N LYS A 98 23.87 -30.12 8.45
CA LYS A 98 23.47 -29.99 7.05
C LYS A 98 21.98 -29.70 6.98
N GLN A 99 21.56 -29.06 5.90
CA GLN A 99 20.16 -28.73 5.66
C GLN A 99 19.25 -29.97 5.82
N GLY A 100 18.27 -29.88 6.72
CA GLY A 100 17.34 -30.95 7.06
C GLY A 100 17.74 -31.80 8.28
N ASP A 101 18.96 -31.68 8.79
CA ASP A 101 19.39 -32.34 10.02
C ASP A 101 18.82 -31.64 11.27
N PHE A 102 18.80 -32.35 12.40
CA PHE A 102 18.57 -31.72 13.71
C PHE A 102 19.88 -31.08 14.21
N PRO A 103 19.88 -29.80 14.62
CA PRO A 103 21.02 -29.19 15.29
C PRO A 103 21.40 -29.96 16.56
N SER A 104 22.70 -30.04 16.85
CA SER A 104 23.21 -30.75 18.03
C SER A 104 22.75 -30.15 19.37
N ARG A 105 22.37 -28.87 19.35
CA ARG A 105 21.83 -28.13 20.49
C ARG A 105 20.60 -27.32 20.09
N LEU A 106 19.53 -27.42 20.87
CA LEU A 106 18.25 -26.74 20.63
C LEU A 106 17.89 -25.71 21.72
N LYS A 107 18.74 -25.56 22.75
CA LYS A 107 18.54 -24.68 23.90
C LYS A 107 19.76 -23.80 24.08
N ASP A 108 19.59 -22.67 24.76
CA ASP A 108 20.65 -21.68 25.01
C ASP A 108 21.31 -21.17 23.71
N ILE A 109 20.48 -21.03 22.67
CA ILE A 109 20.83 -20.41 21.39
C ILE A 109 20.69 -18.88 21.49
N THR A 110 21.51 -18.16 20.73
CA THR A 110 21.57 -16.68 20.70
C THR A 110 21.52 -16.19 19.25
N HIS A 111 21.43 -14.87 19.07
CA HIS A 111 21.29 -14.29 17.74
C HIS A 111 22.67 -13.99 17.14
N PRO A 112 23.08 -14.62 16.03
CA PRO A 112 24.47 -14.62 15.54
C PRO A 112 24.97 -13.32 14.89
N GLY A 113 24.17 -12.28 15.01
CA GLY A 113 24.34 -10.98 14.36
C GLY A 113 23.96 -9.84 15.28
N VAL A 114 23.80 -10.11 16.57
CA VAL A 114 23.50 -9.13 17.62
C VAL A 114 24.39 -9.48 18.82
N CYS A 115 25.34 -8.60 19.10
CA CYS A 115 26.32 -8.83 20.15
C CYS A 115 25.63 -8.90 21.53
N THR A 116 25.79 -10.02 22.22
CA THR A 116 25.22 -10.24 23.56
C THR A 116 26.30 -10.49 24.61
N LEU A 117 26.27 -9.70 25.69
CA LEU A 117 27.18 -9.87 26.82
C LEU A 117 26.79 -11.09 27.67
N SER A 118 27.73 -11.55 28.50
CA SER A 118 27.52 -12.71 29.39
C SER A 118 26.37 -12.58 30.39
N ASP A 119 25.88 -11.37 30.63
CA ASP A 119 24.72 -11.09 31.49
C ASP A 119 23.39 -11.04 30.71
N GLY A 120 23.42 -11.33 29.41
CA GLY A 120 22.27 -11.32 28.51
C GLY A 120 21.91 -9.94 27.95
N SER A 121 22.68 -8.90 28.26
CA SER A 121 22.45 -7.55 27.72
C SER A 121 23.08 -7.36 26.33
N VAL A 122 22.46 -6.52 25.49
CA VAL A 122 22.98 -6.17 24.16
C VAL A 122 24.14 -5.19 24.28
N CYS A 123 25.19 -5.39 23.48
CA CYS A 123 26.38 -4.56 23.45
C CYS A 123 26.08 -3.12 22.99
N ASP A 124 26.91 -2.15 23.40
CA ASP A 124 26.70 -0.73 23.07
C ASP A 124 26.64 -0.43 21.56
N ALA A 125 27.34 -1.23 20.75
CA ALA A 125 27.32 -1.11 19.29
C ALA A 125 25.94 -1.36 18.68
N ASP A 126 25.09 -2.17 19.35
CA ASP A 126 23.82 -2.64 18.81
C ASP A 126 22.60 -1.98 19.46
N LYS A 127 22.77 -1.28 20.59
CA LYS A 127 21.69 -0.52 21.27
C LYS A 127 20.99 0.53 20.41
N GLY A 128 21.61 0.97 19.30
CA GLY A 128 21.05 1.98 18.40
C GLY A 128 20.11 1.44 17.33
N TRP A 129 20.08 0.12 17.09
CA TRP A 129 19.26 -0.49 16.05
C TRP A 129 18.50 -1.75 16.51
N VAL A 130 18.94 -2.40 17.59
CA VAL A 130 18.19 -3.48 18.24
C VAL A 130 17.16 -2.88 19.18
N ASP A 131 15.88 -3.09 18.87
CA ASP A 131 14.78 -2.61 19.69
C ASP A 131 14.60 -3.48 20.95
N CYS A 132 15.24 -3.06 22.03
CA CYS A 132 15.05 -3.64 23.36
C CYS A 132 13.92 -2.97 24.15
N GLN A 133 13.19 -2.02 23.56
CA GLN A 133 11.97 -1.52 24.18
C GLN A 133 10.95 -2.66 24.09
N VAL A 134 10.51 -3.16 25.23
CA VAL A 134 9.32 -3.98 25.25
C VAL A 134 8.19 -3.01 24.93
N GLU A 135 7.72 -2.96 23.68
CA GLU A 135 6.39 -2.43 23.46
C GLU A 135 5.48 -3.25 24.35
N ASP A 136 4.89 -2.59 25.35
CA ASP A 136 3.97 -3.25 26.27
C ASP A 136 2.74 -3.79 25.52
N GLY A 137 2.62 -3.53 24.21
CA GLY A 137 1.50 -3.92 23.37
C GLY A 137 0.20 -3.50 24.03
N LEU A 138 -0.71 -4.45 24.17
CA LEU A 138 -1.95 -4.23 24.92
C LEU A 138 -1.84 -4.41 26.45
N LYS A 139 -0.67 -4.74 27.02
CA LYS A 139 -0.52 -4.92 28.48
C LYS A 139 -0.85 -3.65 29.27
N ASN A 140 -0.59 -2.49 28.68
CA ASN A 140 -0.94 -1.19 29.27
C ASN A 140 -2.29 -0.65 28.79
N CYS A 141 -3.08 -1.43 28.04
CA CYS A 141 -4.40 -1.01 27.62
C CYS A 141 -5.37 -1.04 28.81
N ASP A 142 -5.59 0.11 29.42
CA ASP A 142 -6.38 0.21 30.65
C ASP A 142 -7.85 -0.15 30.40
N VAL A 143 -8.36 0.10 29.18
CA VAL A 143 -9.73 -0.25 28.81
C VAL A 143 -9.96 -1.76 28.88
N MET A 144 -8.97 -2.60 28.57
CA MET A 144 -9.10 -4.06 28.69
C MET A 144 -9.24 -4.55 30.14
N LYS A 145 -8.89 -3.70 31.12
CA LYS A 145 -9.00 -4.00 32.55
C LYS A 145 -10.33 -3.50 33.14
N GLU A 146 -11.11 -2.71 32.38
CA GLU A 146 -12.39 -2.20 32.83
C GLU A 146 -13.43 -3.34 32.95
N PRO A 147 -14.22 -3.42 34.04
CA PRO A 147 -15.16 -4.52 34.26
C PRO A 147 -16.27 -4.66 33.20
N GLU A 148 -16.59 -3.56 32.51
CA GLU A 148 -17.63 -3.51 31.47
C GLU A 148 -17.08 -3.84 30.08
N THR A 149 -15.77 -4.03 29.94
CA THR A 149 -15.16 -4.40 28.66
C THR A 149 -15.44 -5.85 28.34
N LEU A 150 -16.07 -6.06 27.20
CA LEU A 150 -16.34 -7.33 26.57
C LEU A 150 -15.26 -7.62 25.53
N ASN A 151 -15.09 -8.90 25.19
CA ASN A 151 -14.24 -9.30 24.08
C ASN A 151 -14.94 -10.33 23.19
N ALA A 152 -14.54 -10.33 21.91
CA ALA A 152 -14.96 -11.34 20.95
C ALA A 152 -13.84 -11.57 19.94
N THR A 153 -13.51 -12.84 19.69
CA THR A 153 -12.54 -13.22 18.67
C THR A 153 -13.27 -13.60 17.39
N ILE A 154 -12.97 -12.89 16.30
CA ILE A 154 -13.50 -13.14 14.97
C ILE A 154 -12.40 -13.78 14.14
N ARG A 155 -12.68 -14.94 13.52
CA ARG A 155 -11.69 -15.72 12.78
C ARG A 155 -12.25 -16.18 11.47
N PHE A 156 -11.37 -16.29 10.47
CA PHE A 156 -11.71 -17.03 9.28
C PHE A 156 -11.92 -18.51 9.65
N PRO A 157 -12.88 -19.22 9.03
CA PRO A 157 -12.84 -20.66 9.02
C PRO A 157 -11.53 -21.13 8.35
N GLU A 158 -11.11 -22.37 8.60
CA GLU A 158 -9.92 -22.92 7.94
C GLU A 158 -10.03 -22.81 6.43
N THR A 159 -9.22 -21.91 5.86
CA THR A 159 -9.31 -21.50 4.46
C THR A 159 -7.99 -21.77 3.77
N ALA A 160 -8.05 -22.34 2.57
CA ALA A 160 -6.87 -22.53 1.73
C ALA A 160 -6.36 -21.18 1.23
N VAL A 161 -5.07 -20.92 1.44
CA VAL A 161 -4.41 -19.71 0.91
C VAL A 161 -4.12 -19.95 -0.58
N PRO A 162 -4.59 -19.10 -1.50
CA PRO A 162 -4.29 -19.28 -2.91
C PRO A 162 -2.79 -19.26 -3.20
N ALA A 163 -2.38 -20.05 -4.20
CA ALA A 163 -1.03 -20.05 -4.77
C ALA A 163 -0.79 -18.82 -5.68
N GLU A 164 -1.19 -17.65 -5.21
CA GLU A 164 -0.98 -16.35 -5.83
C GLU A 164 -0.02 -15.54 -4.96
N GLU A 165 0.73 -14.62 -5.56
CA GLU A 165 1.69 -13.80 -4.82
C GLU A 165 1.04 -12.93 -3.76
N THR A 166 -0.10 -12.33 -4.10
CA THR A 166 -0.91 -11.48 -3.23
C THR A 166 -2.36 -11.89 -3.37
N THR A 167 -3.07 -12.04 -2.25
CA THR A 167 -4.51 -12.31 -2.23
C THR A 167 -5.18 -11.48 -1.14
N TYR A 168 -6.25 -10.78 -1.51
CA TYR A 168 -7.17 -10.17 -0.56
C TYR A 168 -8.39 -11.08 -0.41
N SER A 169 -8.71 -11.45 0.82
CA SER A 169 -9.87 -12.28 1.14
C SER A 169 -10.69 -11.61 2.23
N CYS A 170 -12.00 -11.60 2.06
CA CYS A 170 -12.92 -10.89 2.93
C CYS A 170 -13.99 -11.82 3.48
N MET A 171 -14.42 -11.54 4.71
CA MET A 171 -15.53 -12.25 5.36
C MET A 171 -16.37 -11.25 6.16
N ILE A 172 -17.68 -11.30 5.98
CA ILE A 172 -18.65 -10.40 6.63
C ILE A 172 -19.32 -11.12 7.79
N PHE A 173 -19.48 -10.43 8.92
CA PHE A 173 -20.06 -10.98 10.14
C PHE A 173 -20.96 -9.95 10.83
N ASN A 174 -21.86 -10.44 11.68
CA ASN A 174 -22.74 -9.59 12.48
C ASN A 174 -22.01 -9.10 13.75
N LEU A 175 -22.23 -7.83 14.09
CA LEU A 175 -21.82 -7.24 15.35
C LEU A 175 -22.98 -7.28 16.38
N PRO A 176 -22.69 -7.31 17.69
CA PRO A 176 -23.70 -7.10 18.73
C PRO A 176 -24.49 -5.81 18.48
N SER A 177 -25.82 -5.87 18.56
CA SER A 177 -26.72 -4.74 18.23
C SER A 177 -27.86 -4.55 19.22
N ASP A 178 -27.79 -5.18 20.39
CA ASP A 178 -28.73 -5.01 21.49
C ASP A 178 -28.68 -3.61 22.11
N GLN A 179 -27.50 -2.98 22.06
CA GLN A 179 -27.25 -1.58 22.43
C GLN A 179 -26.08 -1.03 21.60
N ASP A 180 -25.64 0.19 21.91
CA ASP A 180 -24.44 0.75 21.30
C ASP A 180 -23.19 0.36 22.08
N TYR A 181 -22.12 0.12 21.35
CA TYR A 181 -20.80 -0.20 21.89
C TYR A 181 -19.74 0.67 21.22
N HIS A 182 -18.65 0.91 21.94
CA HIS A 182 -17.41 1.42 21.37
C HIS A 182 -16.39 0.29 21.31
N LEU A 183 -15.82 0.05 20.12
CA LEU A 183 -14.59 -0.71 19.97
C LEU A 183 -13.44 0.16 20.46
N MET A 184 -12.70 -0.37 21.45
CA MET A 184 -11.68 0.37 22.20
C MET A 184 -10.28 -0.23 22.05
N ALA A 185 -10.18 -1.52 21.74
CA ALA A 185 -8.91 -2.13 21.40
C ALA A 185 -9.10 -3.35 20.49
N TYR A 186 -8.04 -3.75 19.82
CA TYR A 186 -7.98 -5.00 19.07
C TYR A 186 -6.56 -5.55 18.99
N GLU A 187 -6.42 -6.88 19.01
CA GLU A 187 -5.14 -7.58 18.77
C GLU A 187 -5.31 -8.68 17.72
N PRO A 188 -4.24 -8.96 16.95
CA PRO A 188 -4.27 -10.04 15.99
C PRO A 188 -4.37 -11.41 16.68
N TYR A 189 -5.05 -12.36 16.03
CA TYR A 189 -5.01 -13.78 16.36
C TYR A 189 -4.42 -14.50 15.14
N ILE A 190 -3.12 -14.79 15.13
CA ILE A 190 -2.43 -15.31 13.93
C ILE A 190 -2.13 -16.79 14.08
N ASP A 191 -2.66 -17.62 13.18
CA ASP A 191 -2.24 -19.03 13.07
C ASP A 191 -1.13 -19.23 12.04
N ASN A 192 -1.15 -18.44 10.95
CA ASN A 192 -0.21 -18.57 9.85
C ASN A 192 0.56 -17.27 9.60
N GLU A 193 1.61 -17.09 10.40
CA GLU A 193 2.54 -15.95 10.31
C GLU A 193 3.32 -15.90 8.98
N MET A 194 3.37 -17.01 8.21
CA MET A 194 4.13 -17.09 6.97
C MET A 194 3.46 -16.38 5.79
N VAL A 195 2.15 -16.11 5.88
CA VAL A 195 1.36 -15.47 4.82
C VAL A 195 0.68 -14.18 5.26
N MET A 196 0.37 -14.05 6.55
CA MET A 196 -0.43 -12.93 7.01
C MET A 196 0.38 -11.64 6.98
N HIS A 197 -0.04 -10.68 6.14
CA HIS A 197 0.63 -9.40 6.01
C HIS A 197 -0.12 -8.26 6.71
N HIS A 198 -1.44 -8.18 6.54
CA HIS A 198 -2.27 -7.25 7.32
C HIS A 198 -3.72 -7.71 7.38
N ILE A 199 -4.42 -7.20 8.40
CA ILE A 199 -5.84 -7.42 8.67
C ILE A 199 -6.51 -6.04 8.75
N ILE A 200 -7.59 -5.83 8.00
CA ILE A 200 -8.39 -4.62 8.08
C ILE A 200 -9.81 -4.97 8.52
N ILE A 201 -10.38 -4.16 9.40
CA ILE A 201 -11.77 -4.29 9.83
C ILE A 201 -12.56 -3.11 9.24
N TYR A 202 -13.62 -3.41 8.51
CA TYR A 202 -14.54 -2.44 7.95
C TYR A 202 -15.91 -2.53 8.63
N GLY A 203 -16.47 -1.40 9.05
CA GLY A 203 -17.88 -1.28 9.38
C GLY A 203 -18.73 -1.15 8.11
N CYS A 204 -19.88 -1.82 8.08
CA CYS A 204 -20.83 -1.76 6.98
C CYS A 204 -21.91 -0.71 7.22
N ASP A 205 -22.09 0.20 6.25
CA ASP A 205 -23.03 1.32 6.35
C ASP A 205 -24.44 0.82 6.69
N PRO A 206 -24.99 1.20 7.87
CA PRO A 206 -26.29 0.71 8.31
C PRO A 206 -27.47 1.31 7.52
N THR A 207 -27.22 2.27 6.63
CA THR A 207 -28.22 2.86 5.73
C THR A 207 -28.34 2.12 4.40
N GLU A 208 -27.39 1.26 4.06
CA GLU A 208 -27.44 0.38 2.90
C GLU A 208 -28.08 -0.97 3.26
N ASP A 209 -28.48 -1.73 2.23
CA ASP A 209 -29.04 -3.06 2.43
C ASP A 209 -27.98 -3.98 3.09
N PRO A 210 -28.35 -4.67 4.19
CA PRO A 210 -27.42 -5.57 4.85
C PRO A 210 -27.11 -6.77 3.96
N VAL A 211 -25.92 -7.33 4.15
CA VAL A 211 -25.55 -8.57 3.47
C VAL A 211 -26.43 -9.72 3.99
N PRO A 212 -27.04 -10.53 3.11
CA PRO A 212 -27.90 -11.64 3.51
C PRO A 212 -27.20 -12.64 4.43
N ASP A 213 -27.94 -13.22 5.37
CA ASP A 213 -27.41 -14.17 6.38
C ASP A 213 -26.66 -15.36 5.76
N GLU A 214 -27.07 -15.81 4.57
CA GLU A 214 -26.45 -16.91 3.82
C GLU A 214 -25.04 -16.61 3.29
N GLN A 215 -24.67 -15.33 3.18
CA GLN A 215 -23.35 -14.88 2.74
C GLN A 215 -22.45 -14.52 3.93
N LEU A 216 -23.00 -14.43 5.14
CA LEU A 216 -22.23 -14.17 6.34
C LEU A 216 -21.29 -15.33 6.65
N ASN A 217 -20.15 -15.00 7.27
CA ASN A 217 -19.09 -15.93 7.65
C ASN A 217 -18.55 -16.79 6.50
N THR A 218 -18.76 -16.34 5.25
CA THR A 218 -18.23 -16.97 4.05
C THR A 218 -17.04 -16.17 3.55
N VAL A 219 -15.89 -16.83 3.41
CA VAL A 219 -14.68 -16.20 2.87
C VAL A 219 -14.81 -16.10 1.36
N THR A 220 -14.63 -14.89 0.84
CA THR A 220 -14.65 -14.61 -0.59
C THR A 220 -13.43 -13.80 -0.99
N LYS A 221 -12.94 -14.00 -2.21
CA LYS A 221 -11.88 -13.15 -2.76
C LYS A 221 -12.44 -11.74 -2.96
N CYS A 222 -11.74 -10.75 -2.43
CA CYS A 222 -12.05 -9.33 -2.60
C CYS A 222 -10.87 -8.61 -3.27
N GLY A 223 -11.05 -7.34 -3.63
CA GLY A 223 -9.93 -6.46 -3.97
C GLY A 223 -9.45 -5.72 -2.73
N MET A 224 -8.79 -4.58 -2.91
CA MET A 224 -8.66 -3.61 -1.82
C MET A 224 -10.04 -3.13 -1.34
N GLY A 225 -10.38 -3.45 -0.09
CA GLY A 225 -11.67 -3.16 0.50
C GLY A 225 -12.65 -4.31 0.38
N ALA A 226 -13.44 -4.52 1.43
CA ALA A 226 -14.52 -5.51 1.44
C ALA A 226 -15.64 -5.22 0.42
N GLY A 227 -15.72 -3.99 -0.08
CA GLY A 227 -16.69 -3.57 -1.10
C GLY A 227 -18.11 -3.42 -0.56
N GLY A 228 -19.02 -2.98 -1.44
CA GLY A 228 -20.42 -2.72 -1.09
C GLY A 228 -20.57 -1.73 0.07
N SER A 229 -21.45 -2.06 1.01
CA SER A 229 -21.71 -1.26 2.21
C SER A 229 -20.55 -1.26 3.21
N CYS A 230 -19.63 -2.23 3.13
CA CYS A 230 -18.52 -2.41 4.06
C CYS A 230 -17.27 -1.67 3.59
N ASN A 231 -17.24 -0.35 3.78
CA ASN A 231 -16.16 0.51 3.30
C ASN A 231 -15.58 1.47 4.36
N LYS A 232 -16.06 1.41 5.60
CA LYS A 232 -15.59 2.30 6.69
C LYS A 232 -14.56 1.58 7.55
N MET A 233 -13.28 1.89 7.38
CA MET A 233 -12.23 1.27 8.21
C MET A 233 -12.42 1.66 9.70
N ILE A 234 -12.47 0.64 10.56
CA ILE A 234 -12.59 0.77 12.03
C ILE A 234 -11.45 0.08 12.78
N GLY A 235 -10.56 -0.61 12.05
CA GLY A 235 -9.34 -1.20 12.61
C GLY A 235 -8.37 -1.62 11.50
N LEU A 236 -7.09 -1.55 11.80
CA LEU A 236 -6.00 -1.95 10.92
C LEU A 236 -4.89 -2.56 11.77
N TRP A 237 -4.54 -3.80 11.45
CA TRP A 237 -3.35 -4.45 11.95
C TRP A 237 -2.44 -4.78 10.78
N ALA A 238 -1.15 -4.55 10.92
CA ALA A 238 -0.15 -4.99 9.95
C ALA A 238 0.98 -5.70 10.68
N VAL A 239 1.75 -6.50 9.94
CA VAL A 239 2.97 -7.14 10.45
C VAL A 239 3.84 -6.11 11.18
N GLY A 240 4.26 -6.44 12.40
CA GLY A 240 5.02 -5.54 13.28
C GLY A 240 4.17 -4.82 14.34
N PHE A 241 2.86 -4.68 14.16
CA PHE A 241 1.99 -4.08 15.19
C PHE A 241 1.61 -5.10 16.26
N THR A 242 1.54 -4.68 17.52
CA THR A 242 1.08 -5.53 18.64
C THR A 242 -0.45 -5.59 18.79
N GLY A 243 -1.17 -4.86 17.93
CA GLY A 243 -2.56 -4.47 18.18
C GLY A 243 -2.66 -3.00 18.57
N TYR A 244 -3.87 -2.50 18.74
CA TYR A 244 -4.14 -1.09 18.98
C TYR A 244 -5.04 -0.91 20.21
N CYS A 245 -4.67 0.03 21.08
CA CYS A 245 -5.46 0.44 22.23
C CYS A 245 -5.83 1.92 22.13
N ILE A 246 -7.09 2.23 22.42
CA ILE A 246 -7.61 3.60 22.43
C ILE A 246 -7.72 4.06 23.88
N ASP A 247 -6.79 4.92 24.30
CA ASP A 247 -6.75 5.48 25.65
C ASP A 247 -7.45 6.87 25.77
N GLY A 248 -8.10 7.32 24.70
CA GLY A 248 -8.67 8.66 24.60
C GLY A 248 -10.18 8.78 24.84
N PRO A 249 -10.75 10.00 24.73
CA PRO A 249 -12.19 10.26 24.86
C PRO A 249 -13.02 9.82 23.63
N MET A 250 -12.60 8.77 22.92
CA MET A 250 -13.27 8.29 21.71
C MET A 250 -13.28 6.77 21.60
N GLY A 251 -14.13 6.24 20.72
CA GLY A 251 -14.13 4.84 20.31
C GLY A 251 -14.87 4.66 18.98
N PHE A 252 -14.64 3.54 18.29
CA PHE A 252 -15.37 3.27 17.05
C PHE A 252 -16.76 2.70 17.38
N ARG A 253 -17.82 3.43 17.04
CA ARG A 253 -19.19 3.05 17.39
C ARG A 253 -19.72 1.93 16.51
N PHE A 254 -20.28 0.91 17.15
CA PHE A 254 -21.12 -0.09 16.51
C PHE A 254 -22.33 -0.44 17.38
N GLY A 255 -23.28 -1.19 16.81
CA GLY A 255 -24.47 -1.66 17.51
C GLY A 255 -25.76 -0.99 17.04
N LYS A 256 -26.65 -0.65 17.98
CA LYS A 256 -28.03 -0.22 17.68
C LYS A 256 -28.10 0.97 16.71
N SER A 257 -27.29 2.00 16.92
CA SER A 257 -27.19 3.23 16.11
C SER A 257 -25.93 3.30 15.25
N GLY A 258 -24.99 2.36 15.41
CA GLY A 258 -23.76 2.26 14.64
C GLY A 258 -23.78 1.15 13.59
N PHE A 259 -22.59 0.64 13.26
CA PHE A 259 -22.42 -0.51 12.38
C PHE A 259 -23.09 -1.77 12.98
N LYS A 260 -23.87 -2.49 12.18
CA LYS A 260 -24.50 -3.77 12.58
C LYS A 260 -23.80 -4.98 11.99
N GLN A 261 -23.12 -4.78 10.87
CA GLN A 261 -22.26 -5.75 10.21
C GLN A 261 -20.87 -5.15 10.10
N ALA A 262 -19.86 -6.02 10.10
CA ALA A 262 -18.50 -5.67 9.78
C ALA A 262 -17.91 -6.71 8.82
N ALA A 263 -16.94 -6.27 8.03
CA ALA A 263 -16.10 -7.14 7.23
C ALA A 263 -14.69 -7.17 7.81
N ILE A 264 -14.08 -8.35 7.79
CA ILE A 264 -12.65 -8.52 8.03
C ILE A 264 -11.98 -8.90 6.70
N GLU A 265 -10.95 -8.14 6.34
CA GLU A 265 -10.14 -8.34 5.14
C GLU A 265 -8.75 -8.81 5.54
N PHE A 266 -8.32 -9.92 4.95
CA PHE A 266 -6.96 -10.42 5.03
C PHE A 266 -6.23 -10.12 3.75
N HIS A 267 -5.06 -9.50 3.89
CA HIS A 267 -4.06 -9.53 2.84
C HIS A 267 -3.04 -10.63 3.16
N TRP A 268 -3.12 -11.70 2.38
CA TRP A 268 -2.09 -12.73 2.36
C TRP A 268 -1.03 -12.41 1.31
N ASN A 269 0.23 -12.40 1.73
CA ASN A 269 1.40 -12.29 0.88
C ASN A 269 2.10 -13.65 0.81
N ASN A 270 1.95 -14.35 -0.31
CA ASN A 270 2.51 -15.68 -0.57
C ASN A 270 3.48 -15.61 -1.76
N PRO A 271 4.66 -14.98 -1.59
CA PRO A 271 5.59 -14.69 -2.69
C PRO A 271 6.11 -15.96 -3.39
N GLN A 272 6.05 -17.11 -2.71
CA GLN A 272 6.48 -18.41 -3.22
C GLN A 272 5.37 -19.20 -3.90
N ARG A 273 4.12 -18.73 -3.80
CA ARG A 273 2.93 -19.37 -4.39
C ARG A 273 2.78 -20.81 -3.90
N VAL A 274 2.99 -21.02 -2.60
CA VAL A 274 2.78 -22.33 -1.95
C VAL A 274 1.28 -22.65 -1.98
N ALA A 275 0.92 -23.84 -2.47
CA ALA A 275 -0.47 -24.22 -2.69
C ALA A 275 -1.13 -24.94 -1.49
N ASP A 276 -0.31 -25.46 -0.57
CA ASP A 276 -0.79 -26.34 0.52
C ASP A 276 -0.97 -25.59 1.85
N TRP A 277 -0.81 -24.26 1.83
CA TRP A 277 -1.01 -23.43 3.01
C TRP A 277 -2.49 -23.22 3.32
N LYS A 278 -2.78 -23.20 4.61
CA LYS A 278 -4.10 -22.88 5.15
C LYS A 278 -3.95 -21.84 6.24
N ASP A 279 -5.00 -21.07 6.46
CA ASP A 279 -5.04 -20.06 7.48
C ASP A 279 -6.42 -20.02 8.16
N SER A 280 -6.44 -19.84 9.48
CA SER A 280 -7.65 -19.62 10.29
C SER A 280 -7.45 -18.42 11.24
N SER A 281 -6.57 -17.50 10.86
CA SER A 281 -6.26 -16.29 11.62
C SER A 281 -7.51 -15.42 11.82
N GLY A 282 -7.35 -14.36 12.60
CA GLY A 282 -8.44 -13.49 13.01
C GLY A 282 -7.97 -12.30 13.84
N VAL A 283 -8.91 -11.72 14.55
CA VAL A 283 -8.69 -10.58 15.43
C VAL A 283 -9.55 -10.73 16.68
N THR A 284 -8.99 -10.40 17.84
CA THR A 284 -9.75 -10.25 19.08
C THR A 284 -10.11 -8.78 19.26
N LEU A 285 -11.41 -8.50 19.35
CA LEU A 285 -11.97 -7.17 19.55
C LEU A 285 -12.30 -6.97 21.03
N TYR A 286 -11.94 -5.82 21.58
CA TYR A 286 -12.30 -5.39 22.93
C TYR A 286 -13.19 -4.15 22.86
N TYR A 287 -14.40 -4.26 23.40
CA TYR A 287 -15.43 -3.25 23.26
C TYR A 287 -16.24 -3.08 24.54
N THR A 288 -16.86 -1.92 24.72
CA THR A 288 -17.59 -1.59 25.96
C THR A 288 -18.91 -0.89 25.64
N PRO A 289 -19.99 -1.14 26.41
CA PRO A 289 -21.22 -0.37 26.31
C PRO A 289 -21.10 1.04 26.90
N LYS A 290 -20.04 1.31 27.68
CA LYS A 290 -19.75 2.62 28.24
C LYS A 290 -19.12 3.52 27.16
N LEU A 291 -19.99 4.14 26.37
CA LEU A 291 -19.58 5.01 25.26
C LEU A 291 -18.71 6.16 25.76
N ARG A 292 -17.63 6.42 25.03
CA ARG A 292 -16.80 7.60 25.18
C ARG A 292 -17.51 8.81 24.54
N GLU A 293 -16.98 10.00 24.81
CA GLU A 293 -17.59 11.27 24.39
C GLU A 293 -17.73 11.37 22.87
N ASN A 294 -16.75 10.86 22.13
CA ASN A 294 -16.69 11.01 20.68
C ASN A 294 -16.69 9.66 19.96
N ASP A 295 -17.29 9.62 18.78
CA ASP A 295 -17.10 8.51 17.86
C ASP A 295 -15.82 8.75 17.03
N ALA A 296 -15.05 7.70 16.81
CA ALA A 296 -13.85 7.72 15.98
C ALA A 296 -14.13 7.23 14.55
N ALA A 297 -13.32 7.69 13.59
CA ALA A 297 -13.28 7.20 12.22
C ALA A 297 -11.84 7.22 11.70
N ILE A 298 -11.56 6.46 10.64
CA ILE A 298 -10.26 6.50 9.94
C ILE A 298 -10.45 7.15 8.58
N MET A 299 -9.63 8.17 8.28
CA MET A 299 -9.56 8.77 6.96
C MET A 299 -8.37 8.26 6.15
N GLN A 300 -8.60 8.07 4.85
CA GLN A 300 -7.57 7.72 3.88
C GLN A 300 -7.22 8.95 3.02
N THR A 301 -5.93 9.20 2.83
CA THR A 301 -5.38 10.21 1.91
C THR A 301 -4.31 9.58 1.03
N GLY A 302 -3.91 10.26 -0.06
CA GLY A 302 -2.86 9.75 -0.94
C GLY A 302 -3.17 9.92 -2.42
N GLN A 303 -2.56 9.08 -3.25
CA GLN A 303 -2.63 9.16 -4.71
C GLN A 303 -3.11 7.83 -5.31
N SER A 304 -4.09 7.92 -6.21
CA SER A 304 -4.71 6.77 -6.89
C SER A 304 -4.20 6.60 -8.33
N HIS A 305 -3.35 7.50 -8.81
CA HIS A 305 -2.66 7.43 -10.10
C HIS A 305 -1.14 7.32 -9.89
N ILE A 306 -0.57 6.16 -10.25
CA ILE A 306 0.86 5.88 -10.12
C ILE A 306 1.36 5.33 -11.46
N GLU A 307 2.42 5.93 -11.98
CA GLU A 307 3.17 5.49 -13.16
C GLU A 307 4.67 5.74 -12.90
N ILE A 308 5.35 4.77 -12.29
CA ILE A 308 6.76 4.89 -11.88
C ILE A 308 7.64 4.31 -13.00
N PRO A 309 8.47 5.10 -13.68
CA PRO A 309 9.39 4.58 -14.70
C PRO A 309 10.40 3.59 -14.10
N PRO A 310 10.94 2.66 -14.89
CA PRO A 310 12.02 1.78 -14.43
C PRO A 310 13.33 2.55 -14.19
N GLY A 311 14.21 1.99 -13.35
CA GLY A 311 15.59 2.47 -13.21
C GLY A 311 15.75 3.79 -12.45
N GLN A 312 14.74 4.23 -11.70
CA GLN A 312 14.80 5.50 -10.96
C GLN A 312 15.44 5.31 -9.58
N GLN A 313 16.41 6.16 -9.27
CA GLN A 313 17.03 6.23 -7.94
C GLN A 313 16.11 6.89 -6.90
N SER A 314 15.23 7.78 -7.35
CA SER A 314 14.15 8.37 -6.58
C SER A 314 13.08 8.86 -7.56
N TYR A 315 11.83 8.50 -7.34
CA TYR A 315 10.68 9.01 -8.08
C TYR A 315 9.61 9.42 -7.08
N THR A 316 9.09 10.64 -7.20
CA THR A 316 8.12 11.20 -6.24
C THR A 316 6.73 11.22 -6.83
N VAL A 317 5.77 10.72 -6.05
CA VAL A 317 4.34 10.83 -6.32
C VAL A 317 3.71 11.62 -5.20
N VAL A 318 2.83 12.56 -5.53
CA VAL A 318 2.14 13.41 -4.56
C VAL A 318 0.64 13.24 -4.72
N GLY A 319 -0.07 13.06 -3.60
CA GLY A 319 -1.52 13.11 -3.52
C GLY A 319 -1.96 14.28 -2.66
N LYS A 320 -2.83 15.14 -3.18
CA LYS A 320 -3.34 16.32 -2.48
C LYS A 320 -4.83 16.21 -2.21
N CYS A 321 -5.19 16.34 -0.94
CA CYS A 321 -6.53 16.71 -0.51
C CYS A 321 -6.57 18.23 -0.42
N HIS A 322 -6.97 18.89 -1.51
CA HIS A 322 -6.98 20.34 -1.60
C HIS A 322 -7.94 20.98 -0.58
N SER A 323 -7.69 22.25 -0.27
CA SER A 323 -8.48 23.03 0.69
C SER A 323 -9.98 23.10 0.34
N GLU A 324 -10.33 23.05 -0.94
CA GLU A 324 -11.70 22.98 -1.45
C GLU A 324 -12.39 21.68 -1.00
N CYS A 325 -11.67 20.56 -1.05
CA CYS A 325 -12.15 19.28 -0.61
C CYS A 325 -12.34 19.24 0.90
N THR A 326 -11.34 19.66 1.68
CA THR A 326 -11.46 19.65 3.14
C THR A 326 -12.53 20.63 3.64
N ARG A 327 -12.73 21.80 2.99
CA ARG A 327 -13.87 22.70 3.27
C ARG A 327 -15.22 22.00 3.15
N THR A 328 -15.32 21.01 2.26
CA THR A 328 -16.56 20.29 1.98
C THR A 328 -16.70 19.03 2.83
N LEU A 329 -15.60 18.28 2.98
CA LEU A 329 -15.55 17.02 3.70
C LEU A 329 -15.58 17.21 5.22
N ILE A 330 -14.88 18.23 5.73
CA ILE A 330 -14.73 18.54 7.14
C ILE A 330 -15.73 19.64 7.47
N GLN A 331 -16.79 19.31 8.19
CA GLN A 331 -17.87 20.24 8.55
C GLN A 331 -17.53 21.08 9.79
N ALA A 332 -16.65 20.55 10.65
CA ALA A 332 -16.14 21.16 11.86
C ALA A 332 -14.77 20.53 12.20
N PRO A 333 -13.96 21.11 13.09
CA PRO A 333 -12.61 20.61 13.38
C PRO A 333 -12.59 19.11 13.73
N ILE A 334 -11.63 18.38 13.17
CA ILE A 334 -11.33 16.99 13.53
C ILE A 334 -9.99 16.92 14.24
N ASN A 335 -9.80 15.93 15.11
CA ASN A 335 -8.59 15.74 15.90
C ASN A 335 -8.02 14.36 15.59
N ILE A 336 -6.86 14.35 14.95
CA ILE A 336 -6.13 13.13 14.56
C ILE A 336 -5.34 12.61 15.75
N PHE A 337 -5.55 11.36 16.13
CA PHE A 337 -4.89 10.74 17.28
C PHE A 337 -3.97 9.57 16.92
N TRP A 338 -4.05 9.08 15.67
CA TRP A 338 -3.17 8.06 15.13
C TRP A 338 -3.01 8.21 13.63
N ALA A 339 -1.84 7.86 13.10
CA ALA A 339 -1.59 7.84 11.66
C ALA A 339 -0.57 6.76 11.26
N THR A 340 -0.68 6.24 10.04
CA THR A 340 0.31 5.32 9.45
C THR A 340 0.42 5.50 7.94
N ASN A 341 1.56 5.10 7.39
CA ASN A 341 1.91 5.21 5.97
C ASN A 341 1.84 3.85 5.28
N HIS A 342 1.47 3.83 4.00
CA HIS A 342 1.34 2.61 3.20
C HIS A 342 1.79 2.81 1.74
N MET A 343 2.79 2.02 1.34
CA MET A 343 3.32 1.85 -0.02
C MET A 343 3.71 0.38 -0.20
N HIS A 344 4.11 -0.07 -1.40
CA HIS A 344 4.69 -1.41 -1.59
C HIS A 344 6.23 -1.35 -1.66
N TYR A 345 6.87 -2.39 -2.21
CA TYR A 345 8.31 -2.64 -2.09
C TYR A 345 9.24 -1.59 -2.72
N LEU A 346 8.76 -0.74 -3.63
CA LEU A 346 9.56 0.37 -4.16
C LEU A 346 9.55 1.59 -3.23
N GLY A 347 8.57 1.68 -2.33
CA GLY A 347 8.45 2.75 -1.34
C GLY A 347 9.67 2.79 -0.42
N HIS A 348 10.20 3.99 -0.15
CA HIS A 348 11.34 4.15 0.77
C HIS A 348 11.33 5.43 1.59
N GLU A 349 10.47 6.39 1.27
CA GLU A 349 10.21 7.58 2.08
C GLU A 349 8.75 7.99 1.88
N MET A 350 8.06 8.32 2.98
CA MET A 350 6.72 8.86 2.93
C MET A 350 6.45 9.85 4.05
N ASN A 351 5.79 10.96 3.71
CA ASN A 351 5.32 11.93 4.69
C ASN A 351 3.90 12.40 4.34
N ILE A 352 3.18 12.83 5.38
CA ILE A 352 1.87 13.46 5.28
C ILE A 352 1.95 14.79 6.00
N GLN A 353 1.66 15.87 5.29
CA GLN A 353 1.78 17.23 5.80
C GLN A 353 0.44 17.96 5.71
N VAL A 354 0.21 18.88 6.63
CA VAL A 354 -0.96 19.76 6.64
C VAL A 354 -0.50 21.19 6.43
N TYR A 355 -1.15 21.88 5.50
CA TYR A 355 -0.96 23.29 5.21
C TYR A 355 -2.24 24.05 5.53
N ARG A 356 -2.13 25.14 6.28
CA ARG A 356 -3.24 26.03 6.62
C ARG A 356 -3.03 27.36 5.92
N ASP A 357 -3.99 27.77 5.10
CA ASP A 357 -3.92 28.99 4.30
C ASP A 357 -2.62 29.08 3.46
N GLY A 358 -2.18 27.93 2.92
CA GLY A 358 -0.95 27.80 2.12
C GLY A 358 0.36 27.80 2.92
N VAL A 359 0.30 27.87 4.25
CA VAL A 359 1.47 27.82 5.13
C VAL A 359 1.57 26.46 5.81
N PHE A 360 2.76 25.88 5.87
CA PHE A 360 3.00 24.63 6.60
C PHE A 360 2.54 24.76 8.05
N TYR A 361 1.64 23.87 8.48
CA TYR A 361 1.09 23.85 9.84
C TYR A 361 1.73 22.74 10.68
N THR A 362 1.71 21.49 10.19
CA THR A 362 2.29 20.35 10.89
C THR A 362 2.52 19.16 9.95
N GLU A 363 3.31 18.22 10.42
CA GLU A 363 3.51 16.91 9.80
C GLU A 363 2.72 15.85 10.59
N LEU A 364 1.90 15.06 9.90
CA LEU A 364 1.10 13.97 10.46
C LEU A 364 1.84 12.62 10.44
N THR A 365 2.77 12.44 9.51
CA THR A 365 3.72 11.32 9.50
C THR A 365 4.99 11.75 8.81
N ASN A 366 6.13 11.21 9.25
CA ASN A 366 7.42 11.40 8.60
C ASN A 366 8.24 10.13 8.69
N ASP A 367 8.15 9.31 7.66
CA ASP A 367 8.90 8.08 7.54
C ASP A 367 10.03 8.27 6.52
N ALA A 368 11.19 8.68 7.03
CA ALA A 368 12.38 8.93 6.24
C ALA A 368 13.03 7.63 5.69
N ILE A 369 12.68 6.46 6.25
CA ILE A 369 13.23 5.16 5.88
C ILE A 369 12.08 4.14 5.89
N TYR A 370 11.12 4.33 4.99
CA TYR A 370 9.94 3.48 4.91
C TYR A 370 10.31 2.05 4.56
N ASN A 371 9.67 1.08 5.22
CA ASN A 371 9.75 -0.33 4.90
C ASN A 371 8.36 -0.97 4.90
N TYR A 372 8.00 -1.61 3.79
CA TYR A 372 6.74 -2.32 3.61
C TYR A 372 6.49 -3.40 4.66
N ASP A 373 7.53 -4.18 5.00
CA ASP A 373 7.43 -5.31 5.93
C ASP A 373 7.49 -4.88 7.41
N SER A 374 7.65 -3.57 7.67
CA SER A 374 7.71 -3.01 9.02
C SER A 374 7.15 -1.59 9.02
N PRO A 375 5.85 -1.45 8.77
CA PRO A 375 5.18 -0.16 8.83
C PRO A 375 5.35 0.45 10.22
N VAL A 376 5.42 1.78 10.26
CA VAL A 376 5.50 2.54 11.50
C VAL A 376 4.15 3.22 11.76
N GLU A 377 3.73 3.20 13.01
CA GLU A 377 2.56 3.97 13.48
C GLU A 377 2.99 5.21 14.25
N THR A 378 2.29 6.32 14.01
CA THR A 378 2.44 7.57 14.75
C THR A 378 1.25 7.71 15.70
N LYS A 379 1.48 7.56 17.00
CA LYS A 379 0.47 7.76 18.07
C LYS A 379 0.63 9.15 18.68
N TYR A 380 -0.47 9.85 18.87
CA TYR A 380 -0.46 11.21 19.40
C TYR A 380 -0.99 11.26 20.83
N SER A 381 -0.14 11.62 21.78
CA SER A 381 -0.58 11.90 23.17
C SER A 381 -1.47 13.14 23.26
N THR A 382 -1.30 14.09 22.33
CA THR A 382 -2.18 15.24 22.13
C THR A 382 -2.59 15.25 20.68
N ALA A 383 -3.88 15.05 20.42
CA ALA A 383 -4.40 14.93 19.08
C ALA A 383 -4.14 16.21 18.26
N VAL A 384 -3.83 16.01 16.97
CA VAL A 384 -3.52 17.08 16.02
C VAL A 384 -4.81 17.55 15.34
N GLN A 385 -5.14 18.83 15.50
CA GLN A 385 -6.36 19.38 14.94
C GLN A 385 -6.20 19.77 13.47
N VAL A 386 -7.11 19.29 12.62
CA VAL A 386 -7.28 19.69 11.21
C VAL A 386 -8.60 20.42 11.05
N LEU A 387 -8.57 21.54 10.33
CA LEU A 387 -9.71 22.44 10.14
C LEU A 387 -10.31 22.32 8.73
N PRO A 388 -11.60 22.66 8.55
CA PRO A 388 -12.16 22.90 7.23
C PRO A 388 -11.30 23.92 6.46
N GLY A 389 -10.80 23.53 5.28
CA GLY A 389 -9.95 24.38 4.44
C GLY A 389 -8.45 24.22 4.61
N ASP A 390 -8.00 23.34 5.50
CA ASP A 390 -6.60 22.89 5.49
C ASP A 390 -6.33 22.02 4.24
N GLU A 391 -5.13 22.07 3.67
CA GLU A 391 -4.71 21.16 2.61
C GLU A 391 -3.88 20.02 3.22
N ILE A 392 -4.19 18.76 2.86
CA ILE A 392 -3.43 17.59 3.30
C ILE A 392 -2.63 17.05 2.10
N VAL A 393 -1.32 17.01 2.24
CA VAL A 393 -0.38 16.61 1.19
C VAL A 393 0.31 15.31 1.59
N THR A 394 0.09 14.26 0.81
CA THR A 394 0.77 12.97 0.96
C THR A 394 1.87 12.88 -0.08
N THR A 395 3.12 12.71 0.35
CA THR A 395 4.29 12.57 -0.54
C THR A 395 4.87 11.18 -0.39
N CYS A 396 4.90 10.43 -1.48
CA CYS A 396 5.46 9.07 -1.56
C CYS A 396 6.69 9.07 -2.47
N LYS A 397 7.82 8.50 -2.02
CA LYS A 397 9.02 8.36 -2.85
C LYS A 397 9.39 6.90 -3.05
N TYR A 398 9.76 6.60 -4.29
CA TYR A 398 10.03 5.25 -4.76
C TYR A 398 11.45 5.08 -5.30
N LYS A 399 11.99 3.86 -5.20
CA LYS A 399 13.24 3.41 -5.81
C LYS A 399 12.93 2.25 -6.77
N SER A 400 13.03 2.49 -8.07
CA SER A 400 12.68 1.50 -9.12
C SER A 400 13.89 0.91 -9.86
N LEU A 401 15.09 1.01 -9.27
CA LEU A 401 16.33 0.44 -9.84
C LEU A 401 16.24 -1.06 -10.17
N SER A 402 15.44 -1.81 -9.41
CA SER A 402 15.24 -3.26 -9.57
C SER A 402 14.20 -3.62 -10.62
N ARG A 403 13.40 -2.66 -11.11
CA ARG A 403 12.28 -2.90 -12.02
C ARG A 403 12.72 -2.68 -13.48
N PRO A 404 12.49 -3.64 -14.38
CA PRO A 404 12.81 -3.50 -15.81
C PRO A 404 11.68 -2.82 -16.61
N LYS A 405 10.52 -2.58 -16.00
CA LYS A 405 9.33 -1.99 -16.63
C LYS A 405 8.70 -0.95 -15.70
N THR A 406 7.86 -0.09 -16.26
CA THR A 406 7.04 0.84 -15.49
C THR A 406 6.17 0.07 -14.50
N THR A 407 6.13 0.56 -13.26
CA THR A 407 5.25 0.05 -12.21
C THR A 407 4.05 0.98 -12.09
N PHE A 408 2.84 0.41 -12.07
CA PHE A 408 1.58 1.15 -12.01
C PHE A 408 0.95 1.05 -10.63
N PHE A 409 -0.10 1.84 -10.41
CA PHE A 409 -0.99 1.63 -9.28
C PHE A 409 -1.64 0.24 -9.35
N GLY A 410 -1.69 -0.49 -8.23
CA GLY A 410 -2.37 -1.78 -8.17
C GLY A 410 -2.31 -2.47 -6.81
N ASP A 411 -3.08 -3.54 -6.70
CA ASP A 411 -3.32 -4.26 -5.44
C ASP A 411 -2.18 -5.24 -5.11
N ALA A 412 -1.43 -5.70 -6.12
CA ALA A 412 -0.35 -6.65 -5.93
C ALA A 412 0.89 -5.98 -5.35
N THR A 413 1.66 -6.71 -4.54
CA THR A 413 2.94 -6.22 -3.99
C THR A 413 3.99 -5.88 -5.06
N SER A 414 3.79 -6.34 -6.30
CA SER A 414 4.63 -5.98 -7.46
C SER A 414 4.21 -4.69 -8.17
N ASP A 415 2.97 -4.25 -7.94
CA ASP A 415 2.46 -2.90 -8.26
C ASP A 415 2.81 -1.94 -7.11
N GLU A 416 2.32 -0.70 -7.14
CA GLU A 416 2.54 0.29 -6.08
C GLU A 416 1.28 0.96 -5.54
N MET A 417 1.40 1.47 -4.32
CA MET A 417 0.40 2.29 -3.64
C MET A 417 1.03 3.52 -3.00
N CYS A 418 0.21 4.54 -2.74
CA CYS A 418 0.58 5.76 -2.03
C CYS A 418 -0.59 6.18 -1.14
N PHE A 419 -0.67 5.63 0.08
CA PHE A 419 -1.78 5.90 0.99
C PHE A 419 -1.33 6.20 2.41
N GLY A 420 -1.99 7.17 3.03
CA GLY A 420 -1.90 7.47 4.44
C GLY A 420 -3.25 7.23 5.12
N PHE A 421 -3.22 6.59 6.30
CA PHE A 421 -4.40 6.34 7.11
C PHE A 421 -4.30 7.10 8.42
N MET A 422 -5.34 7.84 8.80
CA MET A 422 -5.36 8.64 10.04
C MET A 422 -6.65 8.43 10.80
N ALA A 423 -6.57 8.01 12.06
CA ALA A 423 -7.72 7.93 12.93
C ALA A 423 -8.00 9.30 13.56
N PHE A 424 -9.26 9.72 13.54
CA PHE A 424 -9.70 11.03 14.03
C PHE A 424 -11.03 10.97 14.78
N TYR A 425 -11.33 12.03 15.52
CA TYR A 425 -12.62 12.28 16.15
C TYR A 425 -12.96 13.78 16.16
N PRO A 426 -14.23 14.18 16.23
CA PRO A 426 -15.43 13.34 16.13
C PRO A 426 -15.70 12.86 14.68
N ALA A 427 -16.11 11.61 14.52
CA ALA A 427 -16.45 11.03 13.22
C ALA A 427 -17.55 11.81 12.48
N THR A 428 -18.51 12.36 13.22
CA THR A 428 -19.62 13.17 12.67
C THR A 428 -19.15 14.41 11.93
N ASN A 429 -17.95 14.90 12.21
CA ASN A 429 -17.40 16.10 11.58
C ASN A 429 -16.83 15.82 10.18
N MET A 430 -16.63 14.55 9.81
CA MET A 430 -16.22 14.15 8.46
C MET A 430 -16.84 12.80 8.08
N PRO A 431 -18.11 12.78 7.62
CA PRO A 431 -18.83 11.52 7.31
C PRO A 431 -18.21 10.71 6.15
N PHE A 432 -17.52 11.40 5.24
CA PHE A 432 -16.82 10.80 4.11
C PHE A 432 -15.31 10.83 4.35
N SER A 433 -14.79 9.77 4.98
CA SER A 433 -13.40 9.68 5.43
C SER A 433 -12.43 9.24 4.32
N THR A 434 -12.57 9.76 3.11
CA THR A 434 -11.62 9.48 2.01
C THR A 434 -11.34 10.76 1.25
N CYS A 435 -10.07 11.12 1.14
CA CYS A 435 -9.61 12.25 0.36
C CYS A 435 -8.28 11.92 -0.34
N THR A 436 -8.36 11.04 -1.33
CA THR A 436 -7.26 10.73 -2.23
C THR A 436 -7.28 11.68 -3.44
N ALA A 437 -6.21 11.68 -4.22
CA ALA A 437 -6.13 12.36 -5.50
C ALA A 437 -6.04 11.35 -6.65
N TRP A 438 -6.39 11.80 -7.85
CA TRP A 438 -6.01 11.24 -9.13
C TRP A 438 -5.22 12.31 -9.87
N LYS A 439 -3.91 12.16 -9.95
CA LYS A 439 -2.98 13.25 -10.34
C LYS A 439 -3.26 14.49 -9.48
N ASP A 440 -3.53 15.64 -10.08
CA ASP A 440 -3.87 16.89 -9.38
C ASP A 440 -5.38 17.02 -9.06
N ILE A 441 -6.21 16.07 -9.48
CA ILE A 441 -7.66 16.08 -9.20
C ILE A 441 -7.91 15.44 -7.84
N SER A 442 -8.36 16.21 -6.85
CA SER A 442 -8.85 15.61 -5.60
C SER A 442 -10.11 14.79 -5.86
N MET A 443 -10.10 13.51 -5.46
CA MET A 443 -11.18 12.56 -5.74
C MET A 443 -12.51 12.93 -5.08
N CYS A 444 -12.50 13.78 -4.04
CA CYS A 444 -13.73 14.26 -3.43
C CYS A 444 -14.62 15.03 -4.44
N ASN A 445 -14.00 15.69 -5.44
CA ASN A 445 -14.72 16.39 -6.50
C ASN A 445 -15.59 15.43 -7.31
N LEU A 446 -15.22 14.15 -7.35
CA LEU A 446 -16.00 13.16 -8.08
C LEU A 446 -17.31 12.84 -7.36
N TRP A 447 -17.23 12.64 -6.06
CA TRP A 447 -18.32 12.06 -5.28
C TRP A 447 -19.26 13.12 -4.71
N ILE A 448 -18.72 14.31 -4.42
CA ILE A 448 -19.45 15.35 -3.68
C ILE A 448 -19.88 16.49 -4.60
N THR A 449 -18.92 17.17 -5.25
CA THR A 449 -19.26 18.27 -6.16
C THR A 449 -19.82 17.75 -7.48
N ARG A 450 -19.45 16.52 -7.85
CA ARG A 450 -19.78 15.89 -9.14
C ARG A 450 -19.31 16.68 -10.35
N GLU A 451 -18.33 17.56 -10.12
CA GLU A 451 -17.85 18.54 -11.09
C GLU A 451 -16.38 18.87 -10.86
N HIS A 452 -15.63 19.04 -11.94
CA HIS A 452 -14.25 19.52 -11.94
C HIS A 452 -13.99 20.37 -13.17
N GLU A 453 -13.54 21.62 -13.00
CA GLU A 453 -13.25 22.57 -14.09
C GLU A 453 -14.37 22.61 -15.16
N ASP A 454 -15.62 22.86 -14.72
CA ASP A 454 -16.84 22.87 -15.54
C ASP A 454 -17.25 21.53 -16.18
N CYS A 455 -16.46 20.46 -16.00
CA CYS A 455 -16.85 19.11 -16.37
C CYS A 455 -17.74 18.48 -15.30
N LYS A 456 -19.04 18.33 -15.61
CA LYS A 456 -19.98 17.49 -14.85
C LYS A 456 -19.73 16.00 -15.13
N TRP A 457 -18.61 15.50 -14.62
CA TRP A 457 -18.09 14.18 -14.98
C TRP A 457 -19.09 13.05 -14.68
N SER A 458 -19.87 13.15 -13.58
CA SER A 458 -20.84 12.11 -13.22
C SER A 458 -21.97 12.02 -14.23
N ASP A 459 -22.42 13.19 -14.71
CA ASP A 459 -23.45 13.27 -15.75
C ASP A 459 -22.89 12.73 -17.06
N PHE A 460 -21.64 13.07 -17.39
CA PHE A 460 -20.97 12.54 -18.57
C PHE A 460 -20.82 11.01 -18.54
N MET A 461 -20.50 10.45 -17.37
CA MET A 461 -20.29 9.02 -17.15
C MET A 461 -21.58 8.19 -17.11
N PHE A 462 -22.59 8.67 -16.40
CA PHE A 462 -23.72 7.83 -15.97
C PHE A 462 -25.08 8.34 -16.41
N VAL A 463 -25.23 9.63 -16.69
CA VAL A 463 -26.54 10.23 -16.93
C VAL A 463 -26.68 10.57 -18.41
N ASN A 464 -27.71 10.01 -19.06
CA ASN A 464 -28.09 10.39 -20.42
C ASN A 464 -28.82 11.75 -20.43
N VAL A 465 -28.15 12.80 -19.96
CA VAL A 465 -28.58 14.19 -20.16
C VAL A 465 -28.42 14.54 -21.64
N ASN A 466 -29.23 15.46 -22.16
CA ASN A 466 -29.27 15.81 -23.59
C ASN A 466 -27.88 16.13 -24.19
N GLU A 467 -26.99 16.76 -23.43
CA GLU A 467 -25.65 17.12 -23.91
C GLU A 467 -24.69 15.93 -23.96
N THR A 468 -24.56 15.16 -22.87
CA THR A 468 -23.77 13.92 -22.85
C THR A 468 -24.21 12.97 -23.96
N LYS A 469 -25.53 12.80 -24.11
CA LYS A 469 -26.11 11.97 -25.16
C LYS A 469 -25.74 12.49 -26.55
N ARG A 470 -25.85 13.81 -26.77
CA ARG A 470 -25.44 14.43 -28.05
C ARG A 470 -23.98 14.11 -28.38
N VAL A 471 -23.07 14.30 -27.42
CA VAL A 471 -21.63 14.04 -27.62
C VAL A 471 -21.38 12.56 -27.93
N LYS A 472 -21.98 11.65 -27.16
CA LYS A 472 -21.87 10.21 -27.40
C LYS A 472 -22.43 9.81 -28.77
N ASP A 473 -23.63 10.27 -29.11
CA ASP A 473 -24.29 9.99 -30.40
C ASP A 473 -23.45 10.54 -31.56
N GLU A 474 -22.88 11.75 -31.43
CA GLU A 474 -22.03 12.39 -32.43
C GLU A 474 -20.72 11.62 -32.66
N VAL A 475 -20.06 11.18 -31.58
CA VAL A 475 -18.87 10.32 -31.69
C VAL A 475 -19.23 8.98 -32.31
N MET A 476 -20.28 8.30 -31.84
CA MET A 476 -20.64 6.97 -32.34
C MET A 476 -21.19 7.00 -33.78
N ALA A 477 -21.66 8.15 -34.27
CA ALA A 477 -22.09 8.32 -35.66
C ALA A 477 -20.91 8.51 -36.62
N ASN A 478 -19.85 9.20 -36.18
CA ASN A 478 -18.72 9.57 -37.03
C ASN A 478 -17.48 8.69 -36.83
N CYS A 479 -17.33 8.07 -35.67
CA CYS A 479 -16.22 7.20 -35.31
C CYS A 479 -16.65 5.73 -35.26
N LYS A 480 -15.71 4.82 -35.52
CA LYS A 480 -15.93 3.37 -35.43
C LYS A 480 -15.06 2.77 -34.34
N PRO A 481 -15.64 2.16 -33.29
CA PRO A 481 -14.86 1.41 -32.31
C PRO A 481 -13.97 0.36 -33.00
N PHE A 482 -12.69 0.31 -32.64
CA PHE A 482 -11.69 -0.58 -33.25
C PHE A 482 -11.49 -0.40 -34.77
N GLY A 483 -12.00 0.70 -35.34
CA GLY A 483 -11.81 1.07 -36.75
C GLY A 483 -10.58 1.96 -36.97
N ASN A 484 -10.30 2.24 -38.24
CA ASN A 484 -9.32 3.27 -38.62
C ASN A 484 -9.85 4.67 -38.31
N CYS A 485 -8.94 5.64 -38.17
CA CYS A 485 -9.33 7.03 -38.06
C CYS A 485 -10.01 7.53 -39.35
N LEU A 486 -11.31 7.79 -39.27
CA LEU A 486 -12.09 8.38 -40.35
C LEU A 486 -11.93 9.90 -40.37
N SER A 487 -12.02 10.52 -41.56
CA SER A 487 -11.92 11.97 -41.70
C SER A 487 -12.96 12.73 -40.88
N GLU A 488 -14.21 12.24 -40.91
CA GLU A 488 -15.34 12.76 -40.18
C GLU A 488 -15.17 12.54 -38.66
N CYS A 489 -14.68 11.38 -38.23
CA CYS A 489 -14.35 11.12 -36.84
C CYS A 489 -13.31 12.11 -36.33
N LYS A 490 -12.21 12.29 -37.06
CA LYS A 490 -11.13 13.19 -36.68
C LYS A 490 -11.61 14.63 -36.53
N ALA A 491 -12.37 15.13 -37.51
CA ALA A 491 -12.92 16.48 -37.46
C ALA A 491 -13.88 16.67 -36.27
N THR A 492 -14.73 15.69 -35.98
CA THR A 492 -15.59 15.70 -34.79
C THR A 492 -14.77 15.74 -33.50
N LEU A 493 -13.76 14.88 -33.36
CA LEU A 493 -12.94 14.82 -32.16
C LEU A 493 -12.10 16.09 -31.96
N GLU A 494 -11.55 16.69 -33.02
CA GLU A 494 -10.82 17.96 -32.92
C GLU A 494 -11.68 19.07 -32.29
N VAL A 495 -12.95 19.18 -32.68
CA VAL A 495 -13.90 20.13 -32.07
C VAL A 495 -14.19 19.75 -30.62
N LEU A 496 -14.52 18.48 -30.36
CA LEU A 496 -14.89 18.03 -29.01
C LEU A 496 -13.74 18.18 -27.99
N PHE A 497 -12.51 17.82 -28.36
CA PHE A 497 -11.32 18.02 -27.51
C PHE A 497 -11.01 19.50 -27.31
N ALA A 498 -11.34 20.38 -28.27
CA ALA A 498 -11.14 21.82 -28.14
C ALA A 498 -12.22 22.51 -27.29
N GLU A 499 -13.46 22.03 -27.32
CA GLU A 499 -14.60 22.74 -26.75
C GLU A 499 -15.15 22.10 -25.47
N HIS A 500 -15.26 20.76 -25.41
CA HIS A 500 -15.99 20.09 -24.34
C HIS A 500 -15.14 19.93 -23.05
N PRO A 501 -15.60 20.42 -21.88
CA PRO A 501 -14.83 20.36 -20.62
C PRO A 501 -14.40 18.94 -20.22
N CYS A 502 -15.31 17.95 -20.34
CA CYS A 502 -15.01 16.56 -19.96
C CYS A 502 -14.13 15.78 -20.93
N MET A 503 -13.78 16.36 -22.08
CA MET A 503 -12.90 15.70 -23.07
C MET A 503 -11.48 16.27 -23.02
N LYS A 504 -11.08 16.93 -21.93
CA LYS A 504 -9.77 17.58 -21.80
C LYS A 504 -8.96 17.04 -20.63
N GLY A 505 -7.63 17.11 -20.77
CA GLY A 505 -6.67 16.93 -19.69
C GLY A 505 -6.88 15.69 -18.81
N ASP A 506 -6.56 15.84 -17.53
CA ASP A 506 -6.60 14.75 -16.57
C ASP A 506 -8.02 14.26 -16.26
N VAL A 507 -9.04 15.11 -16.42
CA VAL A 507 -10.44 14.69 -16.19
C VAL A 507 -10.93 13.70 -17.24
N TYR A 508 -10.53 13.86 -18.51
CA TYR A 508 -10.83 12.87 -19.54
C TYR A 508 -10.10 11.54 -19.30
N GLU A 509 -8.83 11.60 -18.88
CA GLU A 509 -8.08 10.39 -18.53
C GLU A 509 -8.68 9.67 -17.32
N LEU A 510 -9.16 10.42 -16.33
CA LEU A 510 -9.88 9.89 -15.18
C LEU A 510 -11.19 9.20 -15.60
N ILE A 511 -12.02 9.86 -16.42
CA ILE A 511 -13.23 9.28 -17.02
C ILE A 511 -12.89 7.97 -17.74
N ARG A 512 -11.79 7.97 -18.50
CA ARG A 512 -11.29 6.78 -19.19
C ARG A 512 -10.95 5.64 -18.24
N GLN A 513 -10.19 5.91 -17.21
CA GLN A 513 -9.78 4.89 -16.24
C GLN A 513 -10.96 4.38 -15.42
N MET A 514 -11.88 5.26 -15.01
CA MET A 514 -13.08 4.88 -14.27
C MET A 514 -14.06 4.05 -15.12
N SER A 515 -14.14 4.30 -16.44
CA SER A 515 -14.97 3.48 -17.34
C SER A 515 -14.55 2.01 -17.38
N ILE A 516 -13.24 1.76 -17.24
CA ILE A 516 -12.67 0.41 -17.19
C ILE A 516 -12.91 -0.19 -15.80
N ARG A 517 -12.59 0.57 -14.74
CA ARG A 517 -12.72 0.11 -13.35
C ARG A 517 -14.15 -0.27 -12.96
N TRP A 518 -15.17 0.41 -13.51
CA TRP A 518 -16.58 0.16 -13.21
C TRP A 518 -17.34 -0.65 -14.27
N ASP A 519 -16.63 -1.28 -15.20
CA ASP A 519 -17.20 -2.07 -16.30
C ASP A 519 -18.35 -1.36 -17.06
N ASN A 520 -18.23 -0.03 -17.27
CA ASN A 520 -19.24 0.74 -18.00
C ASN A 520 -19.08 0.53 -19.51
N LYS A 521 -19.72 -0.52 -20.04
CA LYS A 521 -19.60 -0.95 -21.44
C LYS A 521 -19.95 0.13 -22.47
N GLU A 522 -20.94 0.97 -22.17
CA GLU A 522 -21.33 2.08 -23.07
C GLU A 522 -20.20 3.10 -23.15
N MET A 523 -19.66 3.52 -22.00
CA MET A 523 -18.55 4.47 -21.98
C MET A 523 -17.27 3.85 -22.55
N GLN A 524 -17.00 2.57 -22.31
CA GLN A 524 -15.88 1.87 -22.93
C GLN A 524 -15.99 1.88 -24.46
N ALA A 525 -17.18 1.63 -25.02
CA ALA A 525 -17.40 1.70 -26.47
C ALA A 525 -17.18 3.11 -27.03
N PHE A 526 -17.68 4.13 -26.33
CA PHE A 526 -17.42 5.54 -26.65
C PHE A 526 -15.92 5.84 -26.66
N ILE A 527 -15.18 5.43 -25.63
CA ILE A 527 -13.74 5.69 -25.52
C ILE A 527 -12.97 4.95 -26.61
N VAL A 528 -13.33 3.72 -26.93
CA VAL A 528 -12.69 2.99 -28.03
C VAL A 528 -12.97 3.67 -29.38
N ALA A 529 -14.15 4.27 -29.56
CA ALA A 529 -14.43 5.08 -30.74
C ALA A 529 -13.57 6.36 -30.79
N VAL A 530 -13.40 7.05 -29.66
CA VAL A 530 -12.49 8.21 -29.55
C VAL A 530 -11.04 7.80 -29.83
N ASP A 531 -10.59 6.69 -29.25
CA ASP A 531 -9.22 6.17 -29.39
C ASP A 531 -8.89 5.75 -30.84
N SER A 532 -9.90 5.57 -31.72
CA SER A 532 -9.70 5.23 -33.14
C SER A 532 -8.94 6.28 -33.95
N CYS A 533 -8.88 7.54 -33.48
CA CYS A 533 -8.15 8.64 -34.11
C CYS A 533 -6.99 9.18 -33.28
N LYS A 534 -6.71 8.57 -32.12
CA LYS A 534 -5.73 9.11 -31.15
C LYS A 534 -4.33 9.25 -31.75
N ALA A 535 -3.88 8.27 -32.52
CA ALA A 535 -2.55 8.27 -33.12
C ALA A 535 -2.42 9.35 -34.21
N GLU A 536 -3.40 9.47 -35.09
CA GLU A 536 -3.43 10.43 -36.19
C GLU A 536 -3.59 11.88 -35.71
N MET A 537 -4.34 12.10 -34.64
CA MET A 537 -4.45 13.42 -34.01
C MET A 537 -3.14 13.82 -33.31
N ALA A 538 -2.50 12.88 -32.61
CA ALA A 538 -1.19 13.13 -31.99
C ALA A 538 -0.11 13.42 -33.05
N ALA A 539 -0.13 12.70 -34.17
CA ALA A 539 0.78 12.94 -35.29
C ALA A 539 0.60 14.33 -35.90
N ASP A 540 -0.65 14.77 -36.12
CA ASP A 540 -0.93 16.10 -36.65
C ASP A 540 -0.51 17.21 -35.69
N ALA A 541 -0.78 17.06 -34.39
CA ALA A 541 -0.34 18.01 -33.37
C ALA A 541 1.19 18.14 -33.34
N TYR A 542 1.91 17.02 -33.44
CA TYR A 542 3.37 17.01 -33.52
C TYR A 542 3.88 17.74 -34.78
N LEU A 543 3.26 17.49 -35.94
CA LEU A 543 3.62 18.15 -37.20
C LEU A 543 3.34 19.66 -37.16
N GLN A 544 2.23 20.09 -36.56
CA GLN A 544 1.92 21.50 -36.35
C GLN A 544 2.96 22.18 -35.45
N ASN A 545 3.39 21.54 -34.36
CA ASN A 545 4.42 22.07 -33.48
C ASN A 545 5.76 22.26 -34.23
N LEU A 546 6.18 21.27 -35.03
CA LEU A 546 7.39 21.40 -35.87
C LEU A 546 7.28 22.54 -36.90
N GLN A 547 6.09 22.82 -37.42
CA GLN A 547 5.86 23.93 -38.35
C GLN A 547 5.92 25.28 -37.62
N ASN A 548 5.37 25.37 -36.41
CA ASN A 548 5.39 26.58 -35.59
C ASN A 548 6.78 26.91 -35.03
N ASP A 549 7.60 25.89 -34.73
CA ASP A 549 9.00 26.09 -34.33
C ASP A 549 9.85 26.62 -35.49
N ASN A 550 9.57 26.17 -36.72
CA ASN A 550 10.27 26.65 -37.92
C ASN A 550 9.90 28.11 -38.31
N THR A 551 8.77 28.65 -37.84
CA THR A 551 8.37 30.04 -38.12
C THR A 551 8.84 31.05 -37.08
N ASN A 552 9.25 30.61 -35.88
CA ASN A 552 9.58 31.49 -34.74
C ASN A 552 11.07 31.62 -34.38
N GLY A 553 12.01 30.96 -35.07
CA GLY A 553 13.43 31.23 -34.82
C GLY A 553 14.41 30.30 -35.52
N SER A 554 15.27 30.89 -36.34
CA SER A 554 16.55 30.31 -36.75
C SER A 554 17.40 29.87 -35.56
N ASP A 555 18.13 28.77 -35.75
CA ASP A 555 19.20 28.23 -34.90
C ASP A 555 18.78 27.52 -33.60
N ARG A 556 18.28 26.29 -33.72
CA ARG A 556 18.77 25.10 -32.98
C ARG A 556 17.91 23.87 -33.28
N LEU A 557 18.27 23.11 -34.32
CA LEU A 557 18.17 21.65 -34.34
C LEU A 557 18.88 21.14 -35.60
N GLY A 558 20.15 20.77 -35.42
CA GLY A 558 20.86 20.01 -36.42
C GLY A 558 20.23 18.64 -36.59
N GLY A 559 19.95 18.27 -37.84
CA GLY A 559 20.15 16.89 -38.27
C GLY A 559 18.93 15.97 -38.37
N ILE A 560 17.71 16.45 -38.53
CA ILE A 560 16.64 15.58 -39.06
C ILE A 560 16.51 15.85 -40.56
N SER A 561 17.18 15.02 -41.36
CA SER A 561 17.03 14.98 -42.81
C SER A 561 15.56 14.82 -43.20
N SER A 562 15.10 15.52 -44.24
CA SER A 562 13.73 15.41 -44.77
C SER A 562 13.31 13.96 -45.09
N VAL A 563 14.29 13.08 -45.30
CA VAL A 563 14.11 11.63 -45.50
C VAL A 563 13.61 10.95 -44.23
N LEU A 564 14.08 11.34 -43.04
CA LEU A 564 13.65 10.78 -41.76
C LEU A 564 12.22 11.24 -41.43
N LEU A 565 11.89 12.49 -41.75
CA LEU A 565 10.53 13.03 -41.62
C LEU A 565 9.56 12.26 -42.53
N THR A 566 9.98 11.95 -43.76
CA THR A 566 9.18 11.16 -44.71
C THR A 566 9.03 9.70 -44.25
N LEU A 567 10.06 9.13 -43.61
CA LEU A 567 10.00 7.78 -43.03
C LEU A 567 9.03 7.71 -41.83
N ILE A 568 9.05 8.70 -40.94
CA ILE A 568 8.14 8.78 -39.80
C ILE A 568 6.69 8.92 -40.29
N VAL A 569 6.45 9.78 -41.28
CA VAL A 569 5.12 9.92 -41.92
C VAL A 569 4.66 8.62 -42.60
N TYR A 570 5.57 7.84 -43.18
CA TYR A 570 5.24 6.56 -43.80
C TYR A 570 4.98 5.44 -42.78
N ILE A 571 5.65 5.46 -41.63
CA ILE A 571 5.49 4.48 -40.55
C ILE A 571 4.23 4.76 -39.71
N VAL A 572 3.82 6.02 -39.56
CA VAL A 572 2.61 6.40 -38.80
C VAL A 572 1.31 6.23 -39.61
N LYS A 573 1.38 6.22 -40.95
CA LYS A 573 0.21 6.03 -41.84
C LYS A 573 -0.08 4.57 -42.23
N LYS A 574 0.66 3.61 -41.69
CA LYS A 574 0.49 2.17 -41.93
C LYS A 574 0.25 1.47 -40.60
#